data_AF-A0A3B9EJ72-F1
#
_entry.id   AF-A0A3B9EJ72-F1
#
_cell.length_a   1.000
_cell.length_b   1.000
_cell.length_c   1.000
_cell.angle_alpha   90.00
_cell.angle_beta   90.00
_cell.angle_gamma   90.00
#
_symmetry.space_group_name_H-M   'P 1'
#
loop_
_entity.id
_entity.type
_entity.pdbx_description
1 polymer ?
#
loop_
_entity_poly.entity_id
_entity_poly.type
_entity_poly.pdbx_seq_one_letter_code
_entity_poly.pdbx_strand_id
1 'polypeptide(L)'
;MKRIEPNLLLAVATAIPLILLIATATLFGAPGQLIKYLVIAIIVPAAFVPLNGMMARRMGMQRPPMIHPQAASTAVWASLFPALIILAAGVPLVFPGHDYGLLIIIAAVFFGGTVESAVKAARAR
;
A
#
# COMPACT_ATOMS: atom_id res chain seq x y z
N MET A 1 13.93 -20.34 -13.82
CA MET A 1 13.43 -19.02 -13.38
C MET A 1 12.93 -19.15 -11.95
N LYS A 2 13.46 -18.39 -10.98
CA LYS A 2 12.96 -18.42 -9.59
C LYS A 2 11.52 -17.88 -9.60
N ARG A 3 10.54 -18.67 -9.12
CA ARG A 3 9.14 -18.22 -9.01
C ARG A 3 9.05 -17.07 -8.02
N ILE A 4 8.79 -15.86 -8.51
CA ILE A 4 8.55 -14.69 -7.65
C ILE A 4 7.27 -14.94 -6.86
N GLU A 5 7.32 -14.63 -5.57
CA GLU A 5 6.19 -14.80 -4.65
C GLU A 5 5.07 -13.80 -5.02
N PRO A 6 3.80 -14.25 -5.21
CA PRO A 6 2.72 -13.38 -5.68
C PRO A 6 2.42 -12.17 -4.79
N ASN A 7 2.52 -12.31 -3.46
CA ASN A 7 2.25 -11.20 -2.55
C ASN A 7 3.38 -10.16 -2.58
N LEU A 8 4.63 -10.58 -2.80
CA LEU A 8 5.74 -9.68 -3.07
C LEU A 8 5.51 -8.87 -4.35
N LEU A 9 5.03 -9.52 -5.43
CA LEU A 9 4.66 -8.80 -6.66
C LEU A 9 3.56 -7.79 -6.40
N LEU A 10 2.53 -8.15 -5.63
CA LEU A 10 1.47 -7.23 -5.23
C LEU A 10 2.00 -6.03 -4.44
N ALA A 11 2.91 -6.26 -3.49
CA ALA A 11 3.49 -5.19 -2.67
C ALA A 11 4.29 -4.21 -3.54
N VAL A 12 5.11 -4.73 -4.45
CA VAL A 12 5.85 -3.91 -5.43
C VAL A 12 4.90 -3.17 -6.36
N ALA A 13 3.87 -3.84 -6.87
CA ALA A 13 2.86 -3.24 -7.73
C ALA A 13 2.06 -2.14 -7.03
N THR A 14 1.99 -2.15 -5.70
CA THR A 14 1.31 -1.12 -4.88
C THR A 14 2.27 0.02 -4.49
N ALA A 15 3.57 -0.29 -4.32
CA ALA A 15 4.60 0.71 -4.06
C ALA A 15 4.79 1.69 -5.23
N ILE A 16 4.75 1.18 -6.47
CA ILE A 16 4.96 2.01 -7.67
C ILE A 16 3.89 3.13 -7.78
N PRO A 17 2.58 2.84 -7.70
CA PRO A 17 1.54 3.86 -7.63
C PRO A 17 1.67 4.81 -6.44
N LEU A 18 2.13 4.33 -5.29
CA LEU A 18 2.36 5.21 -4.13
C LEU A 18 3.46 6.24 -4.43
N ILE A 19 4.55 5.81 -5.08
CA ILE A 19 5.61 6.71 -5.55
C ILE A 19 5.05 7.71 -6.57
N LEU A 20 4.22 7.24 -7.51
CA LEU A 20 3.56 8.11 -8.49
C LEU A 20 2.63 9.14 -7.81
N LEU A 21 1.87 8.73 -6.80
CA LEU A 21 1.02 9.64 -6.01
C LEU A 21 1.86 10.69 -5.28
N ILE A 22 2.98 10.31 -4.68
CA ILE A 22 3.88 11.27 -4.02
C ILE A 22 4.47 12.25 -5.05
N ALA A 23 4.88 11.76 -6.21
CA ALA A 23 5.42 12.60 -7.29
C ALA A 23 4.39 13.62 -7.77
N THR A 24 3.18 13.16 -8.09
CA THR A 24 2.08 14.03 -8.56
C THR A 24 1.62 15.01 -7.48
N ALA A 25 1.50 14.57 -6.23
CA ALA A 25 1.18 15.45 -5.10
C ALA A 25 2.29 16.49 -4.81
N THR A 26 3.55 16.15 -5.07
CA THR A 26 4.68 17.07 -4.88
C THR A 26 4.74 18.11 -6.02
N LEU A 27 4.45 17.68 -7.25
CA LEU A 27 4.52 18.56 -8.43
C LEU A 27 3.30 19.48 -8.56
N PHE A 28 2.10 18.97 -8.25
CA PHE A 28 0.84 19.70 -8.46
C PHE A 28 0.14 20.12 -7.16
N GLY A 29 0.52 19.57 -6.01
CA GLY A 29 -0.07 19.92 -4.71
C GLY A 29 0.55 21.17 -4.08
N ALA A 30 0.25 21.38 -2.79
CA ALA A 30 0.79 22.48 -2.02
C ALA A 30 2.33 22.42 -1.94
N PRO A 31 3.03 23.58 -2.07
CA PRO A 31 4.49 23.62 -2.09
C PRO A 31 5.10 23.20 -0.74
N GLY A 32 6.31 22.64 -0.79
CA GLY A 32 7.09 22.30 0.41
C GLY A 32 6.66 21.03 1.16
N GLN A 33 5.74 20.23 0.61
CA GLN A 33 5.16 19.08 1.32
C GLN A 33 5.89 17.74 1.11
N LEU A 34 6.92 17.69 0.27
CA LEU A 34 7.62 16.43 -0.09
C LEU A 34 8.10 15.64 1.14
N ILE A 35 8.78 16.30 2.08
CA ILE A 35 9.31 15.63 3.27
C ILE A 35 8.17 15.01 4.08
N LYS A 36 7.08 15.76 4.28
CA LYS A 36 5.89 15.26 4.96
C LYS A 36 5.32 14.01 4.28
N TYR A 37 5.23 14.03 2.95
CA TYR A 37 4.72 12.91 2.16
C TYR A 37 5.61 11.66 2.25
N LEU A 38 6.95 11.83 2.19
CA LEU A 38 7.90 10.72 2.36
C LEU A 38 7.83 10.15 3.78
N VAL A 39 7.77 11.02 4.79
CA VAL A 39 7.62 10.61 6.20
C VAL A 39 6.34 9.79 6.38
N ILE A 40 5.21 10.24 5.84
CA ILE A 40 3.95 9.48 5.88
C ILE A 40 4.11 8.13 5.19
N ALA A 41 4.65 8.11 3.97
CA ALA A 41 4.78 6.91 3.16
C ALA A 41 5.68 5.83 3.78
N ILE A 42 6.56 6.20 4.71
CA ILE A 42 7.44 5.26 5.43
C ILE A 42 6.86 4.91 6.80
N ILE A 43 6.49 5.90 7.60
CA ILE A 43 6.05 5.69 8.98
C ILE A 43 4.71 4.96 9.03
N VAL A 44 3.76 5.31 8.16
CA VAL A 44 2.42 4.70 8.18
C VAL A 44 2.48 3.19 7.91
N PRO A 45 3.13 2.69 6.84
CA PRO A 45 3.25 1.25 6.62
C PRO A 45 4.08 0.56 7.71
N ALA A 46 5.17 1.19 8.16
CA ALA A 46 6.04 0.64 9.21
C ALA A 46 5.30 0.45 10.55
N ALA A 47 4.39 1.36 10.90
CA ALA A 47 3.53 1.23 12.07
C ALA A 47 2.34 0.29 11.81
N PHE A 48 1.72 0.38 10.63
CA PHE A 48 0.53 -0.39 10.28
C PHE A 48 0.78 -1.89 10.31
N VAL A 49 1.87 -2.37 9.68
CA VAL A 49 2.17 -3.81 9.57
C VAL A 49 2.22 -4.52 10.94
N PRO A 50 3.01 -4.06 11.94
CA PRO A 50 3.04 -4.70 13.25
C PRO A 50 1.76 -4.49 14.05
N LEU A 51 1.16 -3.29 14.01
CA LEU A 51 -0.06 -2.98 14.76
C LEU A 51 -1.26 -3.80 14.25
N ASN A 52 -1.42 -3.92 12.94
CA ASN A 52 -2.48 -4.73 12.34
C ASN A 52 -2.31 -6.22 12.68
N GLY A 53 -1.08 -6.73 12.64
CA GLY A 53 -0.77 -8.10 13.07
C GLY A 53 -1.05 -8.35 14.55
N MET A 54 -0.70 -7.40 15.43
CA MET A 54 -1.00 -7.48 16.86
C MET A 54 -2.51 -7.44 17.11
N MET A 55 -3.23 -6.54 16.45
CA MET A 55 -4.68 -6.40 16.59
C MET A 55 -5.42 -7.65 16.10
N ALA A 56 -5.03 -8.19 14.95
CA ALA A 56 -5.58 -9.45 14.43
C ALA A 56 -5.41 -10.60 15.43
N ARG A 57 -4.23 -10.72 16.06
CA ARG A 57 -3.97 -11.72 17.12
C ARG A 57 -4.85 -11.51 18.34
N ARG A 58 -4.99 -10.27 18.82
CA ARG A 58 -5.87 -9.94 19.98
C ARG A 58 -7.34 -10.25 19.69
N MET A 59 -7.77 -10.13 18.44
CA MET A 59 -9.11 -10.47 17.99
C MET A 59 -9.29 -11.97 17.67
N GLY A 60 -8.28 -12.82 17.89
CA GLY A 60 -8.33 -14.24 17.55
C GLY A 60 -8.40 -14.52 16.04
N MET A 61 -8.13 -13.53 15.19
CA MET A 61 -8.21 -13.65 13.74
C MET A 61 -6.90 -14.17 13.16
N GLN A 62 -6.95 -15.33 12.50
CA GLN A 62 -5.87 -15.79 11.63
C GLN A 62 -6.18 -15.41 10.19
N ARG A 63 -5.59 -14.30 9.72
CA ARG A 63 -5.75 -13.85 8.33
C ARG A 63 -4.61 -14.41 7.48
N PRO A 64 -4.88 -15.32 6.52
CA PRO A 64 -3.86 -15.81 5.60
C PRO A 64 -3.34 -14.67 4.71
N PRO A 65 -2.23 -14.88 3.98
CA PRO A 65 -1.80 -13.96 2.92
C PRO A 65 -2.95 -13.70 1.94
N MET A 66 -3.06 -12.46 1.44
CA MET A 66 -4.09 -12.04 0.49
C MET A 66 -4.16 -13.00 -0.69
N ILE A 67 -3.03 -13.25 -1.37
CA ILE A 67 -2.96 -14.22 -2.46
C ILE A 67 -2.47 -15.55 -1.91
N HIS A 68 -3.32 -16.57 -1.97
CA HIS A 68 -3.00 -17.92 -1.51
C HIS A 68 -3.69 -18.99 -2.38
N PRO A 69 -3.16 -20.22 -2.46
CA PRO A 69 -3.61 -21.23 -3.42
C PRO A 69 -5.08 -21.66 -3.27
N GLN A 70 -5.64 -21.56 -2.07
CA GLN A 70 -7.00 -22.00 -1.77
C GLN A 70 -8.06 -21.02 -2.31
N ALA A 71 -7.68 -19.80 -2.68
CA ALA A 71 -8.61 -18.80 -3.19
C ALA A 71 -7.93 -17.91 -4.24
N ALA A 72 -7.70 -18.42 -5.45
CA ALA A 72 -7.06 -17.66 -6.52
C ALA A 72 -7.82 -16.37 -6.91
N SER A 73 -9.13 -16.31 -6.67
CA SER A 73 -9.97 -15.12 -6.90
C SER A 73 -9.55 -13.92 -6.05
N THR A 74 -8.87 -14.12 -4.91
CA THR A 74 -8.36 -13.02 -4.09
C THR A 74 -7.27 -12.20 -4.79
N ALA A 75 -6.62 -12.75 -5.82
CA ALA A 75 -5.67 -12.00 -6.64
C ALA A 75 -6.35 -10.85 -7.40
N VAL A 76 -7.58 -11.07 -7.88
CA VAL A 76 -8.37 -10.02 -8.57
C VAL A 76 -8.78 -8.94 -7.57
N TRP A 77 -9.18 -9.33 -6.36
CA TRP A 77 -9.51 -8.36 -5.32
C TRP A 77 -8.28 -7.59 -4.83
N ALA A 78 -7.13 -8.25 -4.75
CA ALA A 78 -5.88 -7.64 -4.35
C ALA A 78 -5.39 -6.59 -5.38
N SER A 79 -5.70 -6.75 -6.67
CA SER A 79 -5.33 -5.76 -7.68
C SER A 79 -6.06 -4.41 -7.54
N LEU A 80 -7.13 -4.35 -6.73
CA LEU A 80 -7.80 -3.08 -6.40
C LEU A 80 -6.87 -2.13 -5.63
N PHE A 81 -5.97 -2.64 -4.78
CA PHE A 81 -5.04 -1.79 -4.03
C PHE A 81 -4.18 -0.91 -4.94
N PRO A 82 -3.37 -1.47 -5.88
CA PRO A 82 -2.60 -0.63 -6.79
C PRO A 82 -3.50 0.18 -7.72
N ALA A 83 -4.62 -0.36 -8.22
CA ALA A 83 -5.52 0.36 -9.12
C ALA A 83 -6.10 1.63 -8.48
N LEU A 84 -6.56 1.55 -7.22
CA LEU A 84 -7.09 2.69 -6.49
C LEU A 84 -6.02 3.75 -6.22
N ILE A 85 -4.77 3.35 -5.93
CA ILE A 85 -3.68 4.32 -5.74
C ILE A 85 -3.30 4.98 -7.07
N ILE A 86 -3.35 4.26 -8.20
CA ILE A 86 -3.15 4.85 -9.53
C ILE A 86 -4.20 5.93 -9.79
N LEU A 87 -5.47 5.63 -9.53
CA LEU A 87 -6.55 6.62 -9.66
C LEU A 87 -6.34 7.82 -8.73
N ALA A 88 -5.93 7.57 -7.48
CA ALA A 88 -5.59 8.62 -6.52
C ALA A 88 -4.43 9.52 -7.01
N ALA A 89 -3.44 8.95 -7.71
CA ALA A 89 -2.33 9.71 -8.27
C ALA A 89 -2.78 10.69 -9.39
N GLY A 90 -3.96 10.48 -9.98
CA GLY A 90 -4.57 11.42 -10.91
C GLY A 90 -5.18 12.66 -10.23
N VAL A 91 -5.51 12.58 -8.94
CA VAL A 91 -6.23 13.66 -8.22
C VAL A 91 -5.44 14.97 -8.18
N PRO A 92 -4.12 14.99 -7.87
CA PRO A 92 -3.34 16.23 -7.87
C PRO A 92 -3.32 16.95 -9.22
N LEU A 93 -3.45 16.23 -10.35
CA LEU A 93 -3.47 16.82 -11.68
C LEU A 93 -4.76 17.61 -11.94
N VAL A 94 -5.88 17.15 -11.39
CA VAL A 94 -7.20 17.76 -11.59
C VAL A 94 -7.47 18.87 -10.56
N PHE A 95 -6.93 18.74 -9.34
CA PHE A 95 -7.17 19.66 -8.23
C PHE A 95 -5.86 20.25 -7.65
N PRO A 96 -5.10 21.05 -8.40
CA PRO A 96 -3.79 21.52 -7.95
C PRO A 96 -3.86 22.40 -6.68
N GLY A 97 -2.72 22.57 -6.01
CA GLY A 97 -2.53 23.50 -4.90
C GLY A 97 -2.98 23.01 -3.51
N HIS A 98 -3.59 21.82 -3.42
CA HIS A 98 -4.07 21.26 -2.15
C HIS A 98 -3.02 20.41 -1.43
N ASP A 99 -3.22 20.23 -0.12
CA ASP A 99 -2.47 19.25 0.67
C ASP A 99 -3.07 17.84 0.50
N TYR A 100 -2.24 16.92 0.04
CA TYR A 100 -2.63 15.52 -0.24
C TYR A 100 -2.20 14.54 0.85
N GLY A 101 -1.79 15.03 2.03
CA GLY A 101 -1.33 14.19 3.13
C GLY A 101 -2.31 13.07 3.49
N LEU A 102 -3.61 13.35 3.59
CA LEU A 102 -4.62 12.33 3.88
C LEU A 102 -4.71 11.25 2.79
N LEU A 103 -4.65 11.65 1.52
CA LEU A 103 -4.68 10.72 0.40
C LEU A 103 -3.46 9.79 0.42
N ILE A 104 -2.29 10.33 0.76
CA ILE A 104 -1.05 9.56 0.91
C ILE A 104 -1.11 8.66 2.13
N ILE A 105 -1.73 9.06 3.25
CA ILE A 105 -1.98 8.18 4.40
C ILE A 105 -2.81 6.97 3.98
N ILE A 106 -3.92 7.18 3.27
CA ILE A 106 -4.80 6.09 2.80
C ILE A 106 -4.02 5.14 1.88
N ALA A 107 -3.29 5.68 0.91
CA ALA A 107 -2.47 4.89 -0.01
C ALA A 107 -1.35 4.13 0.73
N ALA A 108 -0.74 4.73 1.75
CA ALA A 108 0.27 4.09 2.58
C ALA A 108 -0.31 2.95 3.43
N VAL A 109 -1.54 3.07 3.93
CA VAL A 109 -2.24 1.96 4.61
C VAL A 109 -2.48 0.81 3.64
N PHE A 110 -2.93 1.09 2.42
CA PHE A 110 -3.12 0.07 1.37
C PHE A 110 -1.81 -0.65 1.06
N PHE A 111 -0.73 0.11 0.85
CA PHE A 111 0.60 -0.46 0.68
C PHE A 111 1.02 -1.31 1.88
N GLY A 112 0.82 -0.82 3.11
CA GLY A 112 1.09 -1.57 4.35
C GLY A 112 0.36 -2.91 4.41
N GLY A 113 -0.90 -2.97 3.97
CA GLY A 113 -1.65 -4.23 3.86
C GLY A 113 -1.04 -5.23 2.88
N THR A 114 -0.56 -4.74 1.72
CA THR A 114 0.11 -5.60 0.73
C THR A 114 1.49 -6.07 1.21
N VAL A 115 2.24 -5.23 1.93
CA VAL A 115 3.50 -5.60 2.58
C VAL A 115 3.27 -6.64 3.66
N GLU A 116 2.28 -6.46 4.53
CA GLU A 116 1.93 -7.44 5.55
C GLU A 116 1.59 -8.79 4.91
N SER A 117 0.87 -8.77 3.79
CA SER A 117 0.57 -9.97 3.01
C SER A 117 1.84 -10.68 2.52
N ALA A 118 2.79 -9.93 1.96
CA ALA A 118 4.08 -10.46 1.52
C ALA A 118 4.90 -11.04 2.68
N VAL A 119 4.94 -10.34 3.82
CA VAL A 119 5.64 -10.81 5.04
C VAL A 119 5.03 -12.12 5.54
N LYS A 120 3.71 -12.25 5.55
CA LYS A 120 3.04 -13.50 5.94
C LYS A 120 3.36 -14.63 4.97
N ALA A 121 3.31 -14.38 3.67
CA ALA A 121 3.63 -15.38 2.66
C ALA A 121 5.10 -15.84 2.74
N ALA A 122 6.02 -14.93 3.03
CA ALA A 122 7.43 -15.24 3.24
C ALA A 122 7.67 -16.11 4.50
N ARG A 123 6.89 -15.90 5.56
CA ARG A 123 6.96 -16.70 6.81
C ARG A 123 6.29 -18.08 6.71
N ALA A 124 5.39 -18.25 5.75
CA ALA A 124 4.66 -19.51 5.52
C ALA A 124 5.38 -20.45 4.54
N ARG A 125 6.49 -20.00 3.94
CA ARG A 125 7.42 -20.84 3.16
C ARG A 125 8.40 -21.55 4.08
#